data_AF-A0A2V5N9R9-F1
#
_entry.id   AF-A0A2V5N9R9-F1
#
_cell.length_a   1.000
_cell.length_b   1.000
_cell.length_c   1.000
_cell.angle_alpha   90.00
_cell.angle_beta   90.00
_cell.angle_gamma   90.00
#
_symmetry.space_group_name_H-M   'P 1'
#
loop_
_entity.id
_entity.type
_entity.pdbx_description
1 polymer ?
#
loop_
_entity_poly.entity_id
_entity_poly.type
_entity_poly.pdbx_seq_one_letter_code
_entity_poly.pdbx_strand_id
1 'polypeptide(L)'
;MKLLKVKTARFAEVVEKCGEPESYTLWRTPKEDPQLKKLVATHHIMTVRNGGGADFGEVGLHERKGAMYLKFPKSLKRFEGKRIVGIKWNLVRS
;
A
#
# COMPACT_ATOMS: atom_id res chain seq x y z
N MET A 1 10.50 9.67 25.74
CA MET A 1 10.20 9.76 24.30
C MET A 1 8.71 9.53 24.09
N LYS A 2 7.95 10.53 23.64
CA LYS A 2 6.54 10.33 23.25
C LYS A 2 6.54 9.47 21.99
N LEU A 3 6.17 8.19 22.12
CA LEU A 3 5.76 7.38 20.98
C LEU A 3 4.57 8.10 20.35
N LEU A 4 4.82 8.86 19.28
CA LEU A 4 3.75 9.40 18.44
C LEU A 4 2.88 8.22 18.07
N LYS A 5 1.63 8.18 18.55
CA LYS A 5 0.65 7.15 18.22
C LYS A 5 0.53 7.14 16.69
N VAL A 6 1.26 6.23 16.04
CA VAL A 6 1.16 6.03 14.61
C VAL A 6 -0.25 5.55 14.38
N LYS A 7 -1.06 6.33 13.67
CA LYS A 7 -2.45 5.95 13.36
C LYS A 7 -2.37 4.68 12.52
N THR A 8 -2.91 3.58 13.03
CA THR A 8 -2.94 2.30 12.33
C THR A 8 -4.32 2.07 11.73
N ALA A 9 -4.36 1.33 10.63
CA ALA A 9 -5.59 0.81 10.03
C ALA A 9 -5.42 -0.69 9.78
N ARG A 10 -6.51 -1.46 9.85
CA ARG A 10 -6.46 -2.89 9.52
C ARG A 10 -6.61 -3.06 8.02
N PHE A 11 -5.81 -3.95 7.42
CA PHE A 11 -5.89 -4.22 5.98
C PHE A 11 -7.29 -4.66 5.55
N ALA A 12 -8.00 -5.44 6.36
CA ALA A 12 -9.39 -5.83 6.09
C ALA A 12 -10.32 -4.63 5.90
N GLU A 13 -10.18 -3.59 6.73
CA GLU A 13 -10.97 -2.34 6.59
C GLU A 13 -10.64 -1.62 5.29
N VAL A 14 -9.37 -1.67 4.86
CA VAL A 14 -8.96 -1.10 3.57
C VAL A 14 -9.61 -1.87 2.42
N VAL A 15 -9.60 -3.20 2.46
CA VAL A 15 -10.24 -4.04 1.43
C VAL A 15 -11.75 -3.82 1.38
N GLU A 16 -12.43 -3.75 2.53
CA GLU A 16 -13.87 -3.49 2.59
C GLU A 16 -14.25 -2.13 1.98
N LYS A 17 -13.46 -1.08 2.25
CA LYS A 17 -13.79 0.27 1.78
C LYS A 17 -13.28 0.58 0.39
N CYS A 18 -12.10 0.07 0.04
CA CYS A 18 -11.39 0.39 -1.18
C CYS A 18 -11.40 -0.73 -2.23
N GLY A 19 -11.91 -1.91 -1.89
CA GLY A 19 -11.97 -3.08 -2.75
C GLY A 19 -10.75 -3.99 -2.62
N GLU A 20 -10.85 -5.17 -3.24
CA GLU A 20 -9.75 -6.14 -3.31
C GLU A 20 -8.58 -5.56 -4.11
N PRO A 21 -7.36 -5.53 -3.54
CA PRO A 21 -6.19 -5.06 -4.24
C PRO A 21 -5.67 -6.11 -5.24
N GLU A 22 -5.09 -5.61 -6.32
CA GLU A 22 -4.33 -6.37 -7.30
C GLU A 22 -2.84 -6.22 -7.04
N SER A 23 -2.07 -7.29 -7.24
CA SER A 23 -0.61 -7.20 -7.21
C SER A 23 -0.09 -6.38 -8.39
N TYR A 24 0.67 -5.31 -8.11
CA TYR A 24 1.28 -4.49 -9.14
C TYR A 24 2.78 -4.72 -9.17
N THR A 25 3.26 -5.38 -10.22
CA THR A 25 4.70 -5.59 -10.43
C THR A 25 5.30 -4.34 -11.09
N LEU A 26 6.34 -3.77 -10.50
CA LEU A 26 7.10 -2.69 -11.13
C LEU A 26 7.97 -3.26 -12.26
N TRP A 27 7.43 -3.25 -13.47
CA TRP A 27 8.17 -3.65 -14.67
C TRP A 27 9.20 -2.60 -15.12
N ARG A 28 9.09 -1.37 -14.62
CA ARG A 28 9.98 -0.24 -14.92
C ARG A 28 10.30 0.54 -13.65
N THR A 29 11.37 1.32 -13.71
CA THR A 29 11.72 2.32 -12.72
C THR A 29 10.52 3.26 -12.51
N PRO A 30 10.07 3.50 -11.27
CA PRO A 30 8.91 4.35 -10.98
C PRO A 30 8.96 5.77 -11.54
N LYS A 31 10.16 6.28 -11.81
CA LYS A 31 10.37 7.57 -12.48
C LYS A 31 9.92 7.57 -13.95
N GLU A 32 9.87 6.41 -14.58
CA GLU A 32 9.62 6.23 -16.01
C GLU A 32 8.26 5.60 -16.32
N ASP A 33 7.50 5.18 -15.29
CA ASP A 33 6.15 4.64 -15.45
C ASP A 33 5.08 5.75 -15.26
N PRO A 34 4.44 6.25 -16.35
CA PRO A 34 3.40 7.27 -16.25
C PRO A 34 2.12 6.73 -15.58
N GLN A 35 1.84 5.44 -15.73
CA GLN A 35 0.67 4.80 -15.13
C GLN A 35 0.83 4.73 -13.61
N LEU A 36 2.02 4.32 -13.14
CA LEU A 36 2.33 4.34 -11.72
C LEU A 36 2.25 5.75 -11.14
N LYS A 37 2.79 6.77 -11.82
CA LYS A 37 2.66 8.17 -11.39
C LYS A 37 1.19 8.58 -11.25
N LYS A 38 0.33 8.20 -12.20
CA LYS A 38 -1.11 8.47 -12.15
C LYS A 38 -1.78 7.75 -10.98
N LEU A 39 -1.45 6.49 -10.74
CA LEU A 39 -2.01 5.71 -9.63
C LEU A 39 -1.55 6.26 -8.27
N VAL A 40 -0.31 6.72 -8.15
CA VAL A 40 0.21 7.39 -6.95
C VAL A 40 -0.48 8.74 -6.75
N ALA A 41 -0.62 9.56 -7.80
CA ALA A 41 -1.30 10.86 -7.74
C ALA A 41 -2.78 10.75 -7.37
N THR A 42 -3.41 9.63 -7.67
CA THR A 42 -4.82 9.35 -7.34
C THR A 42 -4.99 8.52 -6.06
N HIS A 43 -3.88 8.23 -5.36
CA HIS A 43 -3.84 7.42 -4.12
C HIS A 43 -4.39 6.00 -4.29
N HIS A 44 -4.17 5.35 -5.43
CA HIS A 44 -4.60 3.96 -5.67
C HIS A 44 -3.48 2.92 -5.43
N ILE A 45 -2.26 3.36 -5.05
CA ILE A 45 -1.14 2.48 -4.73
C ILE A 45 -0.94 2.40 -3.22
N MET A 46 -0.74 1.18 -2.73
CA MET A 46 -0.19 0.89 -1.42
C MET A 46 1.13 0.15 -1.57
N THR A 47 2.13 0.55 -0.80
CA THR A 47 3.39 -0.19 -0.69
C THR A 47 3.38 -1.03 0.57
N VAL A 48 3.57 -2.34 0.44
CA VAL A 48 3.76 -3.27 1.56
C VAL A 48 5.25 -3.49 1.79
N ARG A 49 5.65 -3.35 3.05
CA ARG A 49 7.02 -3.51 3.51
C ARG A 49 7.09 -4.60 4.55
N ASN A 50 8.01 -5.53 4.35
CA ASN A 50 8.40 -6.50 5.35
C ASN A 50 9.63 -5.96 6.10
N GLY A 51 9.47 -5.71 7.40
CA GLY A 51 10.50 -5.12 8.26
C GLY A 51 11.11 -6.11 9.26
N GLY A 52 11.18 -7.40 8.93
CA GLY A 52 11.79 -8.42 9.81
C GLY A 52 10.92 -8.86 11.00
N GLY A 53 9.63 -8.51 10.99
CA GLY A 53 8.69 -8.94 12.03
C GLY A 53 7.27 -9.06 11.49
N ALA A 54 6.60 -7.93 11.26
CA ALA A 54 5.25 -7.90 10.71
C ALA A 54 5.22 -7.10 9.41
N ASP A 55 4.49 -7.61 8.43
CA ASP A 55 4.18 -6.87 7.20
C ASP A 55 3.28 -5.69 7.52
N PHE A 56 3.66 -4.52 7.00
CA PHE A 56 2.83 -3.33 7.09
C PHE A 56 2.79 -2.60 5.74
N GLY A 57 1.61 -2.05 5.46
CA GLY A 57 1.34 -1.23 4.28
C GLY A 57 1.42 0.26 4.60
N GLU A 58 1.86 1.03 3.61
CA GLU A 58 1.83 2.49 3.60
C GLU A 58 1.19 2.93 2.28
N VAL A 59 0.32 3.94 2.32
CA VAL A 59 -0.30 4.48 1.09
C VAL A 59 0.73 5.31 0.32
N GLY A 60 0.79 5.09 -0.99
CA GLY A 60 1.76 5.74 -1.87
C GLY A 60 2.88 4.80 -2.28
N LEU A 61 3.84 5.36 -3.02
CA LEU A 61 5.00 4.64 -3.54
C LEU A 61 6.20 4.84 -2.61
N HIS A 62 6.67 3.75 -2.01
CA HIS A 62 7.89 3.75 -1.21
C HIS A 62 8.90 2.75 -1.78
N GLU A 63 9.83 3.24 -2.60
CA GLU A 63 10.87 2.42 -3.20
C GLU A 63 11.83 1.89 -2.12
N ARG A 64 11.70 0.60 -1.81
CA ARG A 64 12.59 -0.15 -0.92
C ARG A 64 12.87 -1.53 -1.52
N LYS A 65 14.06 -2.08 -1.28
CA LYS A 65 14.39 -3.46 -1.69
C LYS A 65 13.38 -4.43 -1.04
N GLY A 66 12.73 -5.26 -1.85
CA GLY A 66 11.73 -6.23 -1.40
C GLY A 66 10.36 -5.65 -1.04
N ALA A 67 10.07 -4.39 -1.40
CA ALA A 67 8.72 -3.85 -1.26
C ALA A 67 7.76 -4.44 -2.32
N MET A 68 6.54 -4.73 -1.91
CA MET A 68 5.46 -5.16 -2.80
C MET A 68 4.49 -4.01 -3.01
N TYR A 69 3.93 -3.88 -4.21
CA TYR A 69 2.98 -2.83 -4.53
C TYR A 69 1.61 -3.44 -4.80
N LEU A 70 0.60 -2.86 -4.19
CA LEU A 70 -0.78 -3.25 -4.32
C LEU A 70 -1.56 -2.10 -4.93
N LYS A 71 -2.26 -2.39 -6.03
CA LYS A 71 -3.14 -1.46 -6.72
C LYS A 71 -4.56 -1.70 -6.24
N PHE A 72 -5.23 -0.64 -5.78
CA PHE A 72 -6.62 -0.70 -5.36
C PHE A 72 -7.54 -0.14 -6.45
N PRO A 73 -8.78 -0.66 -6.57
CA PRO A 73 -9.76 -0.13 -7.52
C PRO A 73 -10.35 1.21 -7.06
N LYS A 74 -10.29 1.53 -5.76
CA LYS A 74 -10.72 2.82 -5.20
C LYS A 74 -9.58 3.52 -4.46
N SER A 75 -9.72 4.84 -4.32
CA SER A 75 -8.71 5.69 -3.69
C SER A 75 -8.51 5.37 -2.20
N LEU A 76 -7.25 5.30 -1.79
CA LEU A 76 -6.78 5.08 -0.43
C LEU A 76 -6.54 6.38 0.34
N LYS A 77 -6.92 7.54 -0.20
CA LYS A 77 -6.67 8.86 0.40
C LYS A 77 -7.05 8.95 1.89
N ARG A 78 -8.09 8.22 2.31
CA ARG A 78 -8.56 8.16 3.72
C ARG A 78 -7.63 7.39 4.68
N PHE A 79 -6.71 6.62 4.13
CA PHE A 79 -5.68 5.84 4.82
C PHE A 79 -4.28 6.43 4.62
N GLU A 80 -4.17 7.57 3.94
CA GLU A 80 -2.92 8.31 3.81
C GLU A 80 -2.37 8.68 5.20
N GLY A 81 -1.06 8.50 5.38
CA GLY A 81 -0.38 8.71 6.66
C GLY A 81 -0.73 7.70 7.76
N LYS A 82 -1.52 6.66 7.46
CA LYS A 82 -1.77 5.54 8.38
C LYS A 82 -0.91 4.34 8.04
N ARG A 83 -0.50 3.61 9.08
CA ARG A 83 0.20 2.33 8.94
C ARG A 83 -0.82 1.20 8.87
N ILE A 84 -0.87 0.52 7.74
CA ILE A 84 -1.82 -0.56 7.50
C ILE A 84 -1.19 -1.86 8.01
N VAL A 85 -1.87 -2.52 8.95
CA VAL A 85 -1.31 -3.70 9.65
C VAL A 85 -2.19 -4.92 9.44
N GLY A 86 -1.57 -6.10 9.54
CA GLY A 86 -2.26 -7.38 9.33
C GLY A 86 -2.62 -7.58 7.86
N ILE A 87 -1.64 -7.40 6.97
CA ILE A 87 -1.78 -7.67 5.53
C ILE A 87 -2.23 -9.13 5.37
N LYS A 88 -3.40 -9.33 4.76
CA LYS A 88 -3.92 -10.66 4.43
C LYS A 88 -3.69 -10.90 2.95
N TRP A 89 -2.61 -11.59 2.61
CA TRP A 89 -2.26 -11.91 1.23
C TRP A 89 -3.36 -12.72 0.50
N ASN A 90 -4.20 -13.45 1.24
CA ASN A 90 -5.37 -14.17 0.69
C ASN A 90 -6.43 -13.25 0.05
N LEU A 91 -6.43 -11.94 0.35
CA LEU A 91 -7.37 -10.97 -0.24
C LEU A 91 -6.76 -10.21 -1.43
N VAL A 92 -5.51 -10.49 -1.78
CA VAL A 92 -4.82 -9.89 -2.92
C VAL A 92 -5.07 -10.76 -4.14
N ARG A 93 -5.61 -10.17 -5.21
CA ARG A 93 -5.70 -10.85 -6.51
C ARG A 93 -4.34 -10.83 -7.20
N SER A 94 -3.89 -12.01 -7.64
CA SER A 94 -2.70 -12.20 -8.48
C SER A 94 -3.01 -11.93 -9.95
#